data_AF-A0A8T6LC76-F1
#
_entry.id   AF-A0A8T6LC76-F1
#
_cell.length_a   1.000
_cell.length_b   1.000
_cell.length_c   1.000
_cell.angle_alpha   90.00
_cell.angle_beta   90.00
_cell.angle_gamma   90.00
#
_symmetry.space_group_name_H-M   'P 1'
#
loop_
_entity.id
_entity.type
_entity.pdbx_description
1 polymer ?
#
loop_
_entity_poly.entity_id
_entity_poly.type
_entity_poly.pdbx_seq_one_letter_code
_entity_poly.pdbx_strand_id
1 'polypeptide(L)'
;MKKLWELFRLDEPELDFGFYRIMHAKAQDVKDFIEADLLVYISEVIGEFQEADKELLEKNLAEIRQTAKEFGASKPEETKPVKEAKAKLEAAKGRAVTEADVFDHLFRFFERYYEGGDFLSRRYYTRETPGRASPYAIPYNGEEVKLHWANADQFYVKSSEQFSTFTFDLMQAPDLKSGPGGLSDLNGQHETMRVHFRVIHATEGEHGNINSSDDQKRYYVLYRDKPIEFTEQDELLVNFVYKTLKVEKGTRDRIRTNLNLESVRTILDILE
;
A
#
# COMPACT_ATOMS: atom_id res chain seq x y z
N MET A 1 -12.32 -1.41 -4.83
CA MET A 1 -12.39 -2.47 -3.79
C MET A 1 -11.31 -3.52 -3.96
N LYS A 2 -11.36 -4.41 -4.95
CA LYS A 2 -10.37 -5.50 -5.11
C LYS A 2 -8.90 -5.04 -5.09
N LYS A 3 -8.57 -3.96 -5.80
CA LYS A 3 -7.21 -3.41 -5.80
C LYS A 3 -6.78 -2.74 -4.48
N LEU A 4 -7.70 -2.23 -3.67
CA LEU A 4 -7.38 -1.76 -2.30
C LEU A 4 -7.08 -2.95 -1.39
N TRP A 5 -7.77 -4.07 -1.62
CA TRP A 5 -7.52 -5.32 -0.92
C TRP A 5 -6.13 -5.90 -1.25
N GLU A 6 -5.78 -5.93 -2.54
CA GLU A 6 -4.43 -6.28 -3.04
C GLU A 6 -3.35 -5.29 -2.56
N LEU A 7 -3.72 -4.02 -2.34
CA LEU A 7 -2.83 -3.00 -1.78
C LEU A 7 -2.42 -3.33 -0.34
N PHE A 8 -3.40 -3.68 0.49
CA PHE A 8 -3.17 -4.03 1.90
C PHE A 8 -2.68 -5.45 2.10
N ARG A 9 -2.58 -6.25 1.02
CA ARG A 9 -2.05 -7.62 1.02
C ARG A 9 -2.76 -8.54 2.02
N LEU A 10 -4.04 -8.28 2.23
CA LEU A 10 -4.88 -9.08 3.14
C LEU A 10 -5.21 -10.46 2.56
N ASP A 11 -4.84 -10.69 1.30
CA ASP A 11 -4.98 -11.93 0.55
C ASP A 11 -3.76 -12.85 0.58
N GLU A 12 -2.67 -12.42 1.21
CA GLU A 12 -1.41 -13.16 1.26
C GLU A 12 -1.16 -13.71 2.69
N PRO A 13 -1.75 -14.88 3.06
CA PRO A 13 -1.62 -15.46 4.39
C PRO A 13 -0.18 -15.83 4.77
N GLU A 14 0.72 -15.93 3.77
CA GLU A 14 2.15 -16.17 3.97
C GLU A 14 2.87 -14.96 4.61
N LEU A 15 2.29 -13.75 4.55
CA LEU A 15 2.81 -12.55 5.25
C LEU A 15 2.32 -12.47 6.69
N ASP A 16 2.56 -13.48 7.52
CA ASP A 16 2.21 -13.42 8.95
C ASP A 16 3.37 -12.90 9.83
N PHE A 17 3.91 -11.72 9.50
CA PHE A 17 5.03 -11.13 10.25
C PHE A 17 4.99 -9.59 10.33
N GLY A 18 5.62 -9.02 11.37
CA GLY A 18 5.75 -7.57 11.57
C GLY A 18 4.43 -6.82 11.51
N PHE A 19 4.35 -5.75 10.71
CA PHE A 19 3.12 -4.98 10.49
C PHE A 19 1.98 -5.84 9.93
N TYR A 20 2.28 -6.85 9.11
CA TYR A 20 1.27 -7.71 8.52
C TYR A 20 0.58 -8.63 9.53
N ARG A 21 1.22 -8.99 10.65
CA ARG A 21 0.52 -9.66 11.78
C ARG A 21 -0.61 -8.81 12.34
N ILE A 22 -0.36 -7.51 12.47
CA ILE A 22 -1.37 -6.56 12.96
C ILE A 22 -2.47 -6.41 11.91
N MET A 23 -2.09 -6.29 10.63
CA MET A 23 -3.05 -6.19 9.52
C MET A 23 -3.91 -7.45 9.37
N HIS A 24 -3.34 -8.64 9.56
CA HIS A 24 -4.08 -9.91 9.54
C HIS A 24 -4.96 -10.09 10.76
N ALA A 25 -4.46 -9.79 11.96
CA ALA A 25 -5.26 -9.82 13.19
C ALA A 25 -6.45 -8.86 13.12
N LYS A 26 -6.29 -7.74 12.40
CA LYS A 26 -7.34 -6.76 12.13
C LYS A 26 -7.93 -6.86 10.73
N ALA A 27 -7.73 -7.98 10.01
CA ALA A 27 -8.16 -8.07 8.61
C ALA A 27 -9.67 -7.87 8.48
N GLN A 28 -10.43 -8.36 9.47
CA GLN A 28 -11.87 -8.15 9.53
C GLN A 28 -12.21 -6.67 9.77
N ASP A 29 -11.56 -6.00 10.74
CA ASP A 29 -11.77 -4.56 10.99
C ASP A 29 -11.42 -3.72 9.74
N VAL A 30 -10.32 -4.03 9.06
CA VAL A 30 -9.88 -3.33 7.84
C VAL A 30 -10.87 -3.60 6.70
N LYS A 31 -11.40 -4.82 6.60
CA LYS A 31 -12.43 -5.17 5.63
C LYS A 31 -13.72 -4.39 5.89
N ASP A 32 -14.19 -4.39 7.13
CA ASP A 32 -15.41 -3.69 7.54
C ASP A 32 -15.25 -2.18 7.33
N PHE A 33 -14.07 -1.64 7.63
CA PHE A 33 -13.76 -0.24 7.32
C PHE A 33 -13.84 0.05 5.82
N ILE A 34 -13.23 -0.78 4.98
CA ILE A 34 -13.21 -0.53 3.52
C ILE A 34 -14.63 -0.69 2.94
N GLU A 35 -15.37 -1.72 3.35
CA GLU A 35 -16.68 -2.09 2.77
C GLU A 35 -17.86 -1.26 3.30
N ALA A 36 -17.82 -0.82 4.55
CA ALA A 36 -18.91 -0.09 5.19
C ALA A 36 -18.50 1.32 5.59
N ASP A 37 -17.51 1.48 6.46
CA ASP A 37 -17.23 2.77 7.09
C ASP A 37 -16.70 3.80 6.10
N LEU A 38 -15.84 3.39 5.17
CA LEU A 38 -15.23 4.26 4.18
C LEU A 38 -16.28 4.92 3.29
N LEU A 39 -17.36 4.20 2.95
CA LEU A 39 -18.48 4.75 2.17
C LEU A 39 -19.22 5.83 2.97
N VAL A 40 -19.42 5.60 4.27
CA VAL A 40 -20.05 6.59 5.17
C VAL A 40 -19.17 7.84 5.26
N TYR A 41 -17.87 7.68 5.54
CA TYR A 41 -16.93 8.80 5.60
C TYR A 41 -16.87 9.58 4.29
N ILE A 42 -16.81 8.90 3.15
CA ILE A 42 -16.81 9.55 1.83
C ILE A 42 -18.10 10.35 1.63
N SER A 43 -19.25 9.78 1.99
CA SER A 43 -20.56 10.43 1.85
C SER A 43 -20.66 11.68 2.74
N GLU A 44 -20.22 11.59 3.99
CA GLU A 44 -20.20 12.71 4.94
C GLU A 44 -19.31 13.85 4.42
N VAL A 45 -18.08 13.55 4.02
CA VAL A 45 -17.13 14.55 3.52
C VAL A 45 -17.61 15.18 2.21
N ILE A 46 -18.21 14.40 1.30
CA ILE A 46 -18.83 14.94 0.08
C ILE A 46 -19.99 15.87 0.45
N GLY A 47 -20.82 15.49 1.43
CA GLY A 47 -21.93 16.31 1.92
C GLY A 47 -21.46 17.65 2.46
N GLU A 48 -20.50 17.65 3.38
CA GLU A 48 -19.89 18.86 3.94
C GLU A 48 -19.29 19.76 2.85
N PHE A 49 -18.58 19.16 1.89
CA PHE A 49 -17.99 19.91 0.79
C PHE A 49 -19.05 20.54 -0.13
N GLN A 50 -20.11 19.80 -0.45
CA GLN A 50 -21.22 20.30 -1.27
C GLN A 50 -21.99 21.42 -0.57
N GLU A 51 -22.22 21.30 0.74
CA GLU A 51 -22.84 22.36 1.54
C GLU A 51 -21.97 23.62 1.58
N ALA A 52 -20.67 23.48 1.87
CA ALA A 52 -19.75 24.60 1.90
C ALA A 52 -19.60 25.31 0.52
N ASP A 53 -19.51 24.54 -0.57
CA ASP A 53 -19.42 25.11 -1.93
C ASP A 53 -20.73 25.80 -2.33
N LYS A 54 -21.87 25.23 -1.94
CA LYS A 54 -23.18 25.86 -2.14
C LYS A 54 -23.31 27.16 -1.36
N GLU A 55 -22.94 27.20 -0.08
CA GLU A 55 -22.96 28.42 0.74
C GLU A 55 -22.08 29.51 0.14
N LEU A 56 -20.88 29.15 -0.34
CA LEU A 56 -19.97 30.08 -1.00
C LEU A 56 -20.57 30.65 -2.29
N LEU A 57 -21.20 29.81 -3.11
CA LEU A 57 -21.87 30.23 -4.35
C LEU A 57 -23.11 31.09 -4.07
N GLU A 58 -23.90 30.79 -3.04
CA GLU A 58 -25.03 31.60 -2.61
C GLU A 58 -24.60 32.98 -2.11
N LYS A 59 -23.52 33.03 -1.31
CA LYS A 59 -22.92 34.28 -0.84
C LYS A 59 -22.41 35.13 -2.00
N ASN A 60 -21.64 34.54 -2.91
CA ASN A 60 -21.17 35.23 -4.12
C ASN A 60 -22.34 35.79 -4.95
N LEU A 61 -23.41 35.02 -5.10
CA LEU A 61 -24.60 35.45 -5.82
C LEU A 61 -25.35 36.59 -5.10
N ALA A 62 -25.38 36.59 -3.77
CA ALA A 62 -25.93 37.68 -2.96
C ALA A 62 -25.11 38.97 -3.11
N GLU A 63 -23.78 38.88 -3.06
CA GLU A 63 -22.87 40.01 -3.26
C GLU A 63 -23.03 40.62 -4.66
N ILE A 64 -23.00 39.79 -5.71
CA ILE A 64 -23.16 40.25 -7.10
C ILE A 64 -24.55 40.91 -7.30
N ARG A 65 -25.61 40.37 -6.68
CA ARG A 65 -26.95 41.00 -6.69
C ARG A 65 -26.97 42.34 -5.99
N GLN A 66 -26.27 42.47 -4.86
CA GLN A 66 -26.20 43.72 -4.10
C GLN A 66 -25.44 44.78 -4.90
N THR A 67 -24.29 44.43 -5.48
CA THR A 67 -23.55 45.33 -6.38
C THR A 67 -24.44 45.77 -7.56
N ALA A 68 -25.18 44.86 -8.19
CA ALA A 68 -26.09 45.25 -9.27
C ALA A 68 -27.20 46.24 -8.84
N LYS A 69 -27.67 46.17 -7.59
CA LYS A 69 -28.62 47.14 -7.02
C LYS A 69 -27.97 48.49 -6.76
N GLU A 70 -26.77 48.51 -6.18
CA GLU A 70 -26.02 49.72 -5.85
C GLU A 70 -25.64 50.52 -7.11
N PHE A 71 -25.34 49.83 -8.22
CA PHE A 71 -25.07 50.44 -9.52
C PHE A 71 -26.33 50.86 -10.30
N GLY A 72 -27.52 50.81 -9.67
CA GLY A 72 -28.75 51.37 -10.22
C GLY A 72 -29.43 50.51 -11.30
N ALA A 73 -29.14 49.21 -11.37
CA ALA A 73 -29.83 48.33 -12.33
C ALA A 73 -31.32 48.21 -11.98
N SER A 74 -32.19 48.62 -12.90
CA SER A 74 -33.66 48.57 -12.73
C SER A 74 -34.20 47.15 -12.52
N LYS A 75 -33.43 46.14 -12.97
CA LYS A 75 -33.68 44.72 -12.76
C LYS A 75 -32.36 43.97 -12.47
N PRO A 76 -31.94 43.88 -11.20
CA PRO A 76 -30.68 43.24 -10.81
C PRO A 76 -30.57 41.78 -11.27
N GLU A 77 -31.69 41.04 -11.27
CA GLU A 77 -31.80 39.64 -11.72
C GLU A 77 -31.49 39.44 -13.22
N GLU A 78 -31.70 40.47 -14.05
CA GLU A 78 -31.53 40.34 -15.50
C GLU A 78 -30.11 40.66 -15.98
N THR A 79 -29.26 41.16 -15.07
CA THR A 79 -27.88 41.52 -15.37
C THR A 79 -27.04 40.29 -15.71
N LYS A 80 -26.12 40.44 -16.67
CA LYS A 80 -25.21 39.37 -17.12
C LYS A 80 -24.45 38.69 -15.95
N PRO A 81 -23.89 39.43 -14.97
CA PRO A 81 -23.17 38.83 -13.84
C PRO A 81 -24.08 37.97 -12.94
N VAL A 82 -25.31 38.42 -12.66
CA VAL A 82 -26.26 37.66 -11.83
C VAL A 82 -26.74 36.41 -12.55
N LYS A 83 -26.98 36.48 -13.87
CA LYS A 83 -27.33 35.29 -14.67
C LYS A 83 -26.20 34.26 -14.70
N GLU A 84 -24.95 34.69 -14.87
CA GLU A 84 -23.78 33.81 -14.85
C GLU A 84 -23.56 33.17 -13.46
N ALA A 85 -23.69 33.96 -12.38
CA ALA A 85 -23.60 33.43 -11.01
C ALA A 85 -24.70 32.41 -10.72
N LYS A 86 -25.94 32.68 -11.16
CA LYS A 86 -27.07 31.76 -11.02
C LYS A 86 -26.88 30.48 -11.82
N ALA A 87 -26.35 30.58 -13.04
CA ALA A 87 -26.01 29.42 -13.85
C ALA A 87 -24.90 28.56 -13.22
N LYS A 88 -23.89 29.17 -12.57
CA LYS A 88 -22.87 28.45 -11.81
C LYS A 88 -23.44 27.70 -10.60
N LEU A 89 -24.35 28.34 -9.85
CA LEU A 89 -25.04 27.71 -8.73
C LEU A 89 -25.92 26.52 -9.18
N GLU A 90 -26.65 26.65 -10.30
CA GLU A 90 -27.41 25.54 -10.87
C GLU A 90 -26.50 24.42 -11.42
N ALA A 91 -25.37 24.77 -12.04
CA ALA A 91 -24.41 23.79 -12.51
C ALA A 91 -23.73 23.01 -11.36
N ALA A 92 -23.48 23.65 -10.22
CA ALA A 92 -22.93 23.01 -9.03
C ALA A 92 -23.90 21.97 -8.45
N LYS A 93 -25.22 22.23 -8.47
CA LYS A 93 -26.25 21.25 -8.09
C LYS A 93 -26.24 20.00 -8.97
N GLY A 94 -25.79 20.10 -10.22
CA GLY A 94 -25.71 18.97 -11.16
C GLY A 94 -24.36 18.22 -11.13
N ARG A 95 -23.35 18.76 -10.45
CA ARG A 95 -22.00 18.17 -10.39
C ARG A 95 -21.82 17.41 -9.07
N ALA A 96 -22.54 16.29 -8.94
CA ALA A 96 -22.29 15.38 -7.83
C ALA A 96 -20.91 14.72 -8.03
N VAL A 97 -19.95 15.03 -7.18
CA VAL A 97 -18.80 14.14 -6.98
C VAL A 97 -19.39 12.81 -6.54
N THR A 98 -19.16 11.76 -7.31
CA THR A 98 -19.68 10.44 -6.98
C THR A 98 -18.69 9.69 -6.10
N GLU A 99 -19.19 8.74 -5.31
CA GLU A 99 -18.33 7.80 -4.58
C GLU A 99 -17.32 7.12 -5.52
N ALA A 100 -17.75 6.78 -6.74
CA ALA A 100 -16.91 6.20 -7.77
C ALA A 100 -15.74 7.10 -8.18
N ASP A 101 -15.93 8.42 -8.23
CA ASP A 101 -14.85 9.38 -8.53
C ASP A 101 -13.82 9.41 -7.40
N VAL A 102 -14.26 9.36 -6.14
CA VAL A 102 -13.38 9.31 -4.97
C VAL A 102 -12.60 8.00 -4.95
N PHE A 103 -13.24 6.87 -5.24
CA PHE A 103 -12.55 5.58 -5.36
C PHE A 103 -11.54 5.57 -6.50
N ASP A 104 -11.87 6.12 -7.68
CA ASP A 104 -10.91 6.24 -8.79
C ASP A 104 -9.71 7.10 -8.39
N HIS A 105 -9.94 8.18 -7.64
CA HIS A 105 -8.87 9.04 -7.13
C HIS A 105 -7.98 8.33 -6.10
N LEU A 106 -8.57 7.68 -5.09
CA LEU A 106 -7.83 6.88 -4.11
C LEU A 106 -7.05 5.77 -4.81
N PHE A 107 -7.69 5.11 -5.77
CA PHE A 107 -7.09 4.04 -6.54
C PHE A 107 -5.87 4.53 -7.33
N ARG A 108 -6.02 5.61 -8.10
CA ARG A 108 -4.90 6.23 -8.85
C ARG A 108 -3.80 6.74 -7.94
N PHE A 109 -4.16 7.25 -6.75
CA PHE A 109 -3.18 7.68 -5.77
C PHE A 109 -2.33 6.48 -5.32
N PHE A 110 -2.97 5.42 -4.82
CA PHE A 110 -2.25 4.27 -4.29
C PHE A 110 -1.53 3.43 -5.36
N GLU A 111 -2.11 3.22 -6.55
CA GLU A 111 -1.45 2.50 -7.66
C GLU A 111 -0.14 3.17 -8.11
N ARG A 112 0.00 4.49 -7.90
CA ARG A 112 1.25 5.21 -8.21
C ARG A 112 2.36 4.92 -7.22
N TYR A 113 2.01 4.75 -5.95
CA TYR A 113 2.98 4.60 -4.88
C TYR A 113 3.16 3.15 -4.46
N TYR A 114 2.30 2.22 -4.87
CA TYR A 114 2.39 0.83 -4.48
C TYR A 114 2.77 -0.07 -5.64
N GLU A 115 3.87 -0.81 -5.49
CA GLU A 115 4.31 -1.81 -6.46
C GLU A 115 4.81 -3.06 -5.73
N GLY A 116 4.09 -4.18 -5.87
CA GLY A 116 4.57 -5.48 -5.41
C GLY A 116 4.78 -5.62 -3.89
N GLY A 117 4.08 -4.83 -3.07
CA GLY A 117 4.22 -4.85 -1.61
C GLY A 117 5.15 -3.76 -1.07
N ASP A 118 5.74 -2.94 -1.94
CA ASP A 118 6.60 -1.81 -1.55
C ASP A 118 5.94 -0.46 -1.90
N PHE A 119 6.21 0.55 -1.08
CA PHE A 119 5.81 1.93 -1.35
C PHE A 119 6.94 2.67 -2.08
N LEU A 120 6.81 2.82 -3.40
CA LEU A 120 7.75 3.57 -4.23
C LEU A 120 7.45 5.06 -4.18
N SER A 121 8.43 5.88 -3.81
CA SER A 121 8.29 7.33 -3.96
C SER A 121 8.47 7.76 -5.42
N ARG A 122 7.38 7.72 -6.20
CA ARG A 122 7.37 8.26 -7.55
C ARG A 122 7.31 9.80 -7.51
N ARG A 123 8.15 10.46 -8.31
CA ARG A 123 8.25 11.92 -8.34
C ARG A 123 6.98 12.53 -8.92
N TYR A 124 6.49 13.60 -8.30
CA TYR A 124 5.39 14.38 -8.84
C TYR A 124 5.90 15.29 -9.96
N TYR A 125 5.54 15.00 -11.21
CA TYR A 125 5.70 15.94 -12.31
C TYR A 125 4.34 16.49 -12.72
N THR A 126 4.16 17.81 -12.65
CA THR A 126 2.98 18.56 -13.13
C THR A 126 2.59 18.23 -14.57
N ARG A 127 3.48 17.58 -15.32
CA ARG A 127 3.32 17.21 -16.73
C ARG A 127 2.40 16.01 -16.99
N GLU A 128 2.04 15.23 -15.97
CA GLU A 128 1.34 13.95 -16.17
C GLU A 128 -0.17 14.05 -16.37
N THR A 129 -0.80 15.19 -16.02
CA THR A 129 -2.22 15.43 -16.27
C THR A 129 -2.46 16.90 -16.62
N PRO A 130 -2.70 17.23 -17.90
CA PRO A 130 -3.09 18.58 -18.28
C PRO A 130 -4.45 18.89 -17.62
N GLY A 131 -4.45 19.71 -16.56
CA GLY A 131 -5.67 20.24 -15.94
C GLY A 131 -6.12 19.64 -14.61
N ARG A 132 -5.35 18.73 -13.97
CA ARG A 132 -5.71 18.20 -12.63
C ARG A 132 -4.62 18.23 -11.57
N ALA A 133 -3.39 18.55 -11.94
CA ALA A 133 -2.27 18.64 -11.02
C ALA A 133 -2.09 20.08 -10.52
N SER A 134 -2.47 20.38 -9.27
CA SER A 134 -2.19 21.67 -8.65
C SER A 134 -0.67 21.84 -8.47
N PRO A 135 -0.07 23.00 -8.79
CA PRO A 135 1.34 23.27 -8.50
C PRO A 135 1.63 23.09 -7.01
N TYR A 136 2.64 22.29 -6.67
CA TYR A 136 3.09 22.13 -5.29
C TYR A 136 3.76 23.43 -4.82
N ALA A 137 3.22 24.05 -3.77
CA ALA A 137 3.74 25.28 -3.20
C ALA A 137 4.62 24.97 -1.98
N ILE A 138 5.87 25.41 -2.02
CA ILE A 138 6.78 25.32 -0.88
C ILE A 138 6.59 26.60 -0.04
N PRO A 139 6.07 26.53 1.20
CA PRO A 139 5.85 27.72 2.03
C PRO A 139 7.20 28.38 2.31
N TYR A 140 7.34 29.70 2.10
CA TYR A 140 8.61 30.42 2.22
C TYR A 140 8.36 31.75 2.93
N ASN A 141 9.18 32.05 3.94
CA ASN A 141 9.05 33.21 4.83
C ASN A 141 9.95 34.39 4.43
N GLY A 142 10.65 34.32 3.29
CA GLY A 142 11.56 35.39 2.83
C GLY A 142 13.05 35.16 3.12
N GLU A 143 13.45 33.99 3.63
CA GLU A 143 14.85 33.61 3.88
C GLU A 143 15.73 33.63 2.62
N GLU A 144 16.88 34.31 2.59
CA GLU A 144 17.75 34.43 1.39
C GLU A 144 17.95 33.13 0.56
N VAL A 145 18.00 31.96 1.21
CA VAL A 145 18.04 30.65 0.54
C VAL A 145 17.11 29.66 1.24
N LYS A 146 16.23 29.00 0.46
CA LYS A 146 15.47 27.84 0.91
C LYS A 146 15.77 26.61 0.05
N LEU A 147 16.40 25.60 0.66
CA LEU A 147 16.61 24.28 0.05
C LEU A 147 15.46 23.37 0.46
N HIS A 148 14.76 22.80 -0.53
CA HIS A 148 13.70 21.83 -0.30
C HIS A 148 14.09 20.51 -0.97
N TRP A 149 14.19 19.46 -0.16
CA TRP A 149 14.46 18.13 -0.67
C TRP A 149 13.22 17.56 -1.33
N ALA A 150 13.39 16.95 -2.51
CA ALA A 150 12.29 16.37 -3.27
C ALA A 150 11.56 15.23 -2.53
N ASN A 151 12.17 14.69 -1.47
CA ASN A 151 11.63 13.66 -0.60
C ASN A 151 11.27 14.18 0.81
N ALA A 152 11.18 15.49 1.02
CA ALA A 152 10.65 16.04 2.27
C ALA A 152 9.25 15.46 2.54
N ASP A 153 8.98 15.05 3.77
CA ASP A 153 7.76 14.37 4.22
C ASP A 153 7.47 12.99 3.58
N GLN A 154 8.43 12.39 2.87
CA GLN A 154 8.32 11.00 2.43
C GLN A 154 8.85 10.05 3.51
N PHE A 155 7.99 9.14 3.97
CA PHE A 155 8.37 8.08 4.89
C PHE A 155 8.72 6.82 4.10
N TYR A 156 9.98 6.41 4.15
CA TYR A 156 10.42 5.11 3.64
C TYR A 156 10.33 4.09 4.77
N VAL A 157 9.43 3.11 4.65
CA VAL A 157 9.34 2.00 5.61
C VAL A 157 10.19 0.85 5.07
N LYS A 158 11.43 0.75 5.55
CA LYS A 158 12.30 -0.37 5.23
C LYS A 158 11.94 -1.58 6.09
N SER A 159 11.01 -2.39 5.63
CA SER A 159 10.66 -3.67 6.24
C SER A 159 11.90 -4.56 6.46
N SER A 160 12.89 -4.49 5.56
CA SER A 160 14.05 -5.39 5.56
C SER A 160 15.02 -5.28 6.76
N GLU A 161 14.92 -4.28 7.63
CA GLU A 161 15.85 -4.16 8.78
C GLU A 161 15.56 -5.17 9.90
N GLN A 162 14.37 -5.77 9.91
CA GLN A 162 13.94 -6.70 10.97
C GLN A 162 13.60 -8.12 10.47
N PHE A 163 13.69 -8.40 9.16
CA PHE A 163 13.33 -9.69 8.58
C PHE A 163 14.54 -10.57 8.22
N SER A 164 15.42 -10.83 9.21
CA SER A 164 16.43 -11.88 9.05
C SER A 164 15.87 -13.28 9.30
N THR A 165 14.77 -13.40 10.07
CA THR A 165 14.25 -14.69 10.51
C THR A 165 12.72 -14.69 10.44
N PHE A 166 12.16 -15.61 9.67
CA PHE A 166 10.74 -15.94 9.70
C PHE A 166 10.53 -17.19 10.55
N THR A 167 9.49 -17.22 11.38
CA THR A 167 9.24 -18.33 12.31
C THR A 167 7.76 -18.63 12.36
N PHE A 168 7.42 -19.90 12.29
CA PHE A 168 6.06 -20.39 12.42
C PHE A 168 6.04 -21.66 13.25
N ASP A 169 4.89 -21.92 13.87
CA ASP A 169 4.66 -23.11 14.68
C ASP A 169 3.78 -24.07 13.89
N LEU A 170 4.33 -25.24 13.58
CA LEU A 170 3.64 -26.31 12.85
C LEU A 170 2.36 -26.74 13.58
N MET A 171 2.34 -26.68 14.91
CA MET A 171 1.18 -27.03 15.73
C MET A 171 0.05 -26.00 15.64
N GLN A 172 0.31 -24.80 15.11
CA GLN A 172 -0.70 -23.75 14.93
C GLN A 172 -1.25 -23.67 13.51
N ALA A 173 -0.61 -24.34 12.54
CA ALA A 173 -1.05 -24.35 11.15
C ALA A 173 -2.39 -25.12 10.98
N PRO A 174 -3.49 -24.46 10.57
CA PRO A 174 -4.82 -25.08 10.48
C PRO A 174 -4.85 -26.28 9.52
N ASP A 175 -4.12 -26.16 8.41
CA ASP A 175 -4.10 -27.16 7.33
C ASP A 175 -3.38 -28.45 7.73
N LEU A 176 -2.42 -28.36 8.65
CA LEU A 176 -1.64 -29.51 9.13
C LEU A 176 -2.31 -30.26 10.28
N LYS A 177 -3.39 -29.70 10.86
CA LYS A 177 -4.15 -30.37 11.94
C LYS A 177 -5.07 -31.47 11.44
N SER A 178 -5.55 -31.39 10.19
CA SER A 178 -6.67 -32.21 9.71
C SER A 178 -6.40 -32.98 8.42
N GLY A 179 -5.21 -32.86 7.83
CA GLY A 179 -4.83 -33.52 6.58
C GLY A 179 -4.28 -34.95 6.76
N PRO A 180 -4.27 -35.79 5.70
CA PRO A 180 -3.56 -37.08 5.71
C PRO A 180 -2.05 -36.86 5.84
N GLY A 181 -1.42 -37.48 6.85
CA GLY A 181 -0.04 -37.16 7.26
C GLY A 181 0.07 -35.91 8.15
N GLY A 182 -1.05 -35.42 8.67
CA GLY A 182 -1.12 -34.28 9.57
C GLY A 182 -0.51 -34.56 10.94
N LEU A 183 -0.26 -33.49 11.68
CA LEU A 183 0.36 -33.52 13.01
C LEU A 183 -0.63 -33.95 14.11
N SER A 184 -1.85 -34.35 13.73
CA SER A 184 -2.91 -34.77 14.65
C SER A 184 -2.55 -36.03 15.44
N ASP A 185 -1.68 -36.89 14.91
CA ASP A 185 -1.16 -38.08 15.59
C ASP A 185 -0.05 -37.77 16.59
N LEU A 186 0.54 -36.56 16.55
CA LEU A 186 1.52 -36.05 17.51
C LEU A 186 0.87 -35.28 18.68
N ASN A 187 -0.48 -35.20 18.69
CA ASN A 187 -1.24 -34.48 19.71
C ASN A 187 -0.92 -34.99 21.11
N GLY A 188 -0.25 -34.15 21.91
CA GLY A 188 0.08 -34.39 23.32
C GLY A 188 1.56 -34.71 23.61
N GLN A 189 2.42 -34.87 22.59
CA GLN A 189 3.86 -35.09 22.80
C GLN A 189 4.69 -33.79 22.80
N HIS A 190 4.28 -32.78 22.03
CA HIS A 190 4.96 -31.49 21.94
C HIS A 190 3.95 -30.34 22.02
N GLU A 191 4.19 -29.35 22.89
CA GLU A 191 3.36 -28.15 23.03
C GLU A 191 3.53 -27.17 21.85
N THR A 192 4.72 -27.14 21.25
CA THR A 192 5.06 -26.30 20.08
C THR A 192 6.06 -27.03 19.19
N MET A 193 5.99 -26.81 17.88
CA MET A 193 6.97 -27.32 16.92
C MET A 193 7.38 -26.18 15.99
N ARG A 194 8.32 -25.36 16.46
CA ARG A 194 8.75 -24.16 15.73
C ARG A 194 9.77 -24.49 14.66
N VAL A 195 9.58 -23.86 13.51
CA VAL A 195 10.51 -23.88 12.38
C VAL A 195 10.91 -22.44 12.06
N HIS A 196 12.21 -22.21 11.94
CA HIS A 196 12.82 -20.90 11.74
C HIS A 196 13.52 -20.86 10.37
N PHE A 197 13.01 -20.04 9.46
CA PHE A 197 13.68 -19.71 8.21
C PHE A 197 14.57 -18.50 8.41
N ARG A 198 15.89 -18.70 8.42
CA ARG A 198 16.88 -17.64 8.73
C ARG A 198 17.73 -17.28 7.53
N VAL A 199 17.83 -15.99 7.24
CA VAL A 199 18.77 -15.43 6.27
C VAL A 199 20.09 -15.17 6.98
N ILE A 200 21.09 -16.02 6.73
CA ILE A 200 22.41 -15.93 7.39
C ILE A 200 23.36 -14.95 6.72
N HIS A 201 23.12 -14.64 5.45
CA HIS A 201 23.93 -13.71 4.67
C HIS A 201 23.08 -13.09 3.57
N ALA A 202 23.25 -11.78 3.36
CA ALA A 202 22.66 -11.07 2.25
C ALA A 202 23.77 -10.39 1.43
N THR A 203 23.75 -10.56 0.11
CA THR A 203 24.65 -9.79 -0.75
C THR A 203 24.19 -8.33 -0.72
N GLU A 204 25.10 -7.41 -0.39
CA GLU A 204 24.83 -5.97 -0.52
C GLU A 204 24.55 -5.67 -1.99
N GLY A 205 23.61 -4.78 -2.26
CA GLY A 205 23.24 -4.41 -3.63
C GLY A 205 23.00 -2.93 -3.71
N GLU A 206 22.22 -2.48 -4.69
CA GLU A 206 22.13 -1.04 -4.98
C GLU A 206 21.69 -0.22 -3.75
N HIS A 207 22.38 0.91 -3.55
CA HIS A 207 22.11 1.86 -2.48
C HIS A 207 21.19 2.98 -2.98
N GLY A 208 20.30 3.46 -2.11
CA GLY A 208 19.38 4.55 -2.41
C GLY A 208 18.05 4.07 -3.03
N ASN A 209 17.28 5.01 -3.56
CA ASN A 209 15.94 4.77 -4.14
C ASN A 209 16.03 4.31 -5.62
N ILE A 210 16.82 3.27 -5.87
CA ILE A 210 17.02 2.69 -7.21
C ILE A 210 16.51 1.26 -7.15
N ASN A 211 15.49 0.96 -7.95
CA ASN A 211 15.00 -0.40 -8.09
C ASN A 211 16.04 -1.23 -8.83
N SER A 212 16.43 -2.36 -8.23
CA SER A 212 17.31 -3.32 -8.89
C SER A 212 16.70 -3.76 -10.22
N SER A 213 17.50 -3.77 -11.27
CA SER A 213 17.06 -4.22 -12.59
C SER A 213 16.59 -5.68 -12.55
N ASP A 214 15.72 -6.07 -13.48
CA ASP A 214 15.13 -7.43 -13.51
C ASP A 214 16.16 -8.57 -13.51
N ASP A 215 17.34 -8.31 -14.08
CA ASP A 215 18.50 -9.21 -14.15
C ASP A 215 19.36 -9.21 -12.87
N GLN A 216 19.09 -8.32 -11.91
CA GLN A 216 19.77 -8.20 -10.62
C GLN A 216 18.84 -8.46 -9.43
N LYS A 217 17.69 -9.11 -9.67
CA LYS A 217 16.79 -9.50 -8.58
C LYS A 217 17.45 -10.52 -7.66
N ARG A 218 17.23 -10.35 -6.36
CA ARG A 218 17.73 -11.24 -5.32
C ARG A 218 16.74 -12.37 -5.05
N TYR A 219 17.29 -13.54 -4.75
CA TYR A 219 16.56 -14.76 -4.45
C TYR A 219 17.01 -15.29 -3.09
N TYR A 220 16.07 -15.87 -2.34
CA TYR A 220 16.38 -16.72 -1.21
C TYR A 220 16.87 -18.06 -1.73
N VAL A 221 18.09 -18.43 -1.40
CA VAL A 221 18.72 -19.69 -1.82
C VAL A 221 19.13 -20.45 -0.57
N LEU A 222 18.78 -21.74 -0.48
CA LEU A 222 19.18 -22.59 0.63
C LEU A 222 20.71 -22.57 0.82
N TYR A 223 21.17 -22.43 2.06
CA TYR A 223 22.58 -22.42 2.39
C TYR A 223 23.14 -23.85 2.40
N ARG A 224 23.73 -24.28 1.30
CA ARG A 224 24.13 -25.68 1.10
C ARG A 224 25.19 -26.21 2.08
N ASP A 225 26.04 -25.36 2.64
CA ASP A 225 27.09 -25.83 3.57
C ASP A 225 26.50 -26.23 4.93
N LYS A 226 25.40 -25.57 5.34
CA LYS A 226 24.68 -25.86 6.58
C LYS A 226 23.17 -25.58 6.41
N PRO A 227 22.45 -26.41 5.65
CA PRO A 227 21.08 -26.11 5.22
C PRO A 227 20.09 -26.14 6.38
N ILE A 228 20.30 -27.05 7.34
CA ILE A 228 19.51 -27.14 8.56
C ILE A 228 20.39 -27.17 9.82
N GLU A 229 19.83 -26.70 10.93
CA GLU A 229 20.38 -26.79 12.27
C GLU A 229 19.24 -27.03 13.26
N PHE A 230 19.56 -27.44 14.48
CA PHE A 230 18.61 -27.45 15.60
C PHE A 230 19.05 -26.46 16.66
N THR A 231 18.09 -25.75 17.27
CA THR A 231 18.36 -24.91 18.45
C THR A 231 18.61 -25.79 19.67
N GLU A 232 19.04 -25.18 20.78
CA GLU A 232 19.13 -25.88 22.09
C GLU A 232 17.76 -26.38 22.61
N GLN A 233 16.67 -25.93 21.99
CA GLN A 233 15.28 -26.27 22.32
C GLN A 233 14.71 -27.29 21.32
N ASP A 234 15.55 -27.95 20.53
CA ASP A 234 15.19 -28.89 19.46
C ASP A 234 14.27 -28.29 18.38
N GLU A 235 14.38 -26.98 18.11
CA GLU A 235 13.62 -26.29 17.07
C GLU A 235 14.40 -26.28 15.75
N LEU A 236 13.72 -26.50 14.64
CA LEU A 236 14.34 -26.61 13.32
C LEU A 236 14.71 -25.23 12.77
N LEU A 237 15.99 -25.00 12.52
CA LEU A 237 16.52 -23.85 11.80
C LEU A 237 16.82 -24.23 10.35
N VAL A 238 16.28 -23.50 9.40
CA VAL A 238 16.57 -23.65 7.97
C VAL A 238 17.28 -22.39 7.47
N ASN A 239 18.49 -22.55 6.97
CA ASN A 239 19.36 -21.44 6.61
C ASN A 239 19.28 -21.08 5.12
N PHE A 240 19.11 -19.80 4.85
CA PHE A 240 19.05 -19.21 3.52
C PHE A 240 20.11 -18.11 3.35
N VAL A 241 20.53 -17.91 2.11
CA VAL A 241 21.33 -16.79 1.65
C VAL A 241 20.49 -15.96 0.70
N TYR A 242 20.46 -14.64 0.90
CA TYR A 242 19.76 -13.71 0.03
C TYR A 242 20.74 -13.08 -0.97
N LYS A 243 20.77 -13.59 -2.20
CA LYS A 243 21.78 -13.22 -3.22
C LYS A 243 21.18 -13.00 -4.60
N THR A 244 21.87 -12.24 -5.44
CA THR A 244 21.51 -12.07 -6.85
C THR A 244 21.84 -13.33 -7.65
N LEU A 245 20.95 -13.70 -8.57
CA LEU A 245 21.19 -14.77 -9.53
C LEU A 245 21.10 -14.17 -10.94
N LYS A 246 22.02 -14.55 -11.83
CA LYS A 246 21.96 -14.17 -13.24
C LYS A 246 20.85 -14.98 -13.91
N VAL A 247 19.79 -14.30 -14.31
CA VAL A 247 18.56 -14.94 -14.78
C VAL A 247 18.00 -14.21 -16.00
N GLU A 248 17.32 -14.94 -16.88
CA GLU A 248 16.66 -14.35 -18.04
C GLU A 248 15.45 -13.51 -17.62
N LYS A 249 15.21 -12.39 -18.32
CA LYS A 249 14.04 -11.54 -18.04
C LYS A 249 12.74 -12.35 -18.14
N GLY A 250 11.84 -12.12 -17.19
CA GLY A 250 10.54 -12.79 -17.15
C GLY A 250 10.54 -14.22 -16.58
N THR A 251 11.68 -14.76 -16.13
CA THR A 251 11.76 -16.12 -15.56
C THR A 251 11.69 -16.17 -14.02
N ARG A 252 11.49 -15.03 -13.36
CA ARG A 252 11.55 -14.86 -11.89
C ARG A 252 10.73 -15.90 -11.14
N ASP A 253 9.46 -16.04 -11.46
CA ASP A 253 8.56 -16.94 -10.73
C ASP A 253 8.96 -18.40 -10.90
N ARG A 254 9.33 -18.80 -12.12
CA ARG A 254 9.83 -20.15 -12.40
C ARG A 254 11.08 -20.49 -11.60
N ILE A 255 12.03 -19.55 -11.51
CA ILE A 255 13.25 -19.73 -10.73
C ILE A 255 12.93 -19.83 -9.24
N ARG A 256 12.06 -18.96 -8.73
CA ARG A 256 11.59 -19.04 -7.34
C ARG A 256 10.96 -20.40 -7.04
N THR A 257 10.06 -20.88 -7.89
CA THR A 257 9.44 -22.20 -7.73
C THR A 257 10.47 -23.32 -7.73
N ASN A 258 11.43 -23.28 -8.65
CA ASN A 258 12.49 -24.30 -8.73
C ASN A 258 13.38 -24.29 -7.47
N LEU A 259 13.79 -23.11 -7.00
CA LEU A 259 14.59 -22.97 -5.78
C LEU A 259 13.83 -23.48 -4.55
N ASN A 260 12.52 -23.20 -4.45
CA ASN A 260 11.68 -23.69 -3.36
C ASN A 260 11.59 -25.22 -3.40
N LEU A 261 11.31 -25.81 -4.57
CA LEU A 261 11.25 -27.26 -4.74
C LEU A 261 12.58 -27.95 -4.41
N GLU A 262 13.69 -27.38 -4.87
CA GLU A 262 15.03 -27.87 -4.55
C GLU A 262 15.32 -27.79 -3.05
N SER A 263 14.93 -26.68 -2.42
CA SER A 263 15.11 -26.47 -0.98
C SER A 263 14.33 -27.51 -0.18
N VAL A 264 13.06 -27.73 -0.51
CA VAL A 264 12.20 -28.74 0.14
C VAL A 264 12.81 -30.13 0.00
N ARG A 265 13.21 -30.54 -1.21
CA ARG A 265 13.86 -31.85 -1.42
C ARG A 265 15.12 -32.00 -0.57
N THR A 266 16.00 -31.01 -0.63
CA THR A 266 17.27 -31.05 0.13
C THR A 266 17.02 -31.13 1.63
N ILE A 267 16.03 -30.40 2.16
CA ILE A 267 15.70 -30.43 3.59
C ILE A 267 15.16 -31.81 3.99
N LEU A 268 14.24 -32.36 3.20
CA LEU A 268 13.66 -33.69 3.48
C LEU A 268 14.73 -34.79 3.39
N ASP A 269 15.60 -34.76 2.38
CA ASP A 269 16.70 -35.73 2.23
C ASP A 269 17.69 -35.72 3.41
N ILE A 270 17.78 -34.62 4.18
CA ILE A 270 18.65 -34.51 5.35
C ILE A 270 17.93 -34.92 6.64
N LEU A 271 16.59 -34.80 6.67
CA LEU A 271 15.76 -35.16 7.82
C LEU A 271 15.36 -36.64 7.84
N GLU A 272 15.36 -37.32 6.69
CA GLU A 272 15.22 -38.79 6.55
C GLU A 272 16.49 -39.56 6.96
#